data_AF-A0AA39ZUM1-F1
#
_entry.id   AF-A0AA39ZUM1-F1
#
_cell.length_a   1.000
_cell.length_b   1.000
_cell.length_c   1.000
_cell.angle_alpha   90.00
_cell.angle_beta   90.00
_cell.angle_gamma   90.00
#
_symmetry.space_group_name_H-M   'P 1'
#
loop_
_entity.id
_entity.type
_entity.pdbx_description
1 polymer ?
#
loop_
_entity_poly.entity_id
_entity_poly.type
_entity_poly.pdbx_seq_one_letter_code
_entity_poly.pdbx_strand_id
1 'polypeptide(L)'
;MAAAPAYPTAAAILSPPNSADTLSMFTPHDDDAQTKEDFINSHPLTASLRESPALIESRPHMKIPPSWRKHNLTGGTLVGPGKVTIPPFSWSAQDGSSYVQISHVGTDLCGHMGIIHGGFLATMLDEGLARCSFPVLPFNVGMTAKLDINYKAPAIADQYLVLRAKTIKVEGRKAWVEGHIETLPTEEGQQPVILATATALYVSPKQAALGNSNITWHPSLSRHERNQLRGQRGFTIWFTGLSASGKSTVATALEQHLLHLGVAAYRLDGDNVRFGLNKDLGFSEKDRNENIRRIAEVAKLFADSSTVALASFISPYRADRQVARDLHTNASPAGDDGLPFIEVFVDIPLSEAEKRDPKGLYKKARAGEIKDFTGISAPYEAPESPEITIRTDKLSVEECVIKIADYLRERDLIGENKAN
;
A
#
# COMPACT_ATOMS: atom_id res chain seq x y z
N MET A 1 -10.19 -28.93 -10.37
CA MET A 1 -10.70 -27.56 -10.14
C MET A 1 -9.65 -26.60 -10.66
N ALA A 2 -10.05 -25.69 -11.55
CA ALA A 2 -9.15 -24.85 -12.34
C ALA A 2 -8.34 -23.89 -11.45
N ALA A 3 -7.02 -23.93 -11.61
CA ALA A 3 -6.11 -22.96 -11.02
C ALA A 3 -6.08 -21.70 -11.90
N ALA A 4 -6.85 -20.68 -11.53
CA ALA A 4 -6.57 -19.27 -11.85
C ALA A 4 -7.40 -18.35 -10.94
N PRO A 5 -6.76 -17.47 -10.14
CA PRO A 5 -7.17 -16.05 -10.22
C PRO A 5 -6.06 -15.00 -9.96
N ALA A 6 -4.79 -15.36 -9.73
CA ALA A 6 -3.74 -14.37 -9.44
C ALA A 6 -3.12 -13.71 -10.69
N TYR A 7 -2.80 -14.51 -11.72
CA TYR A 7 -2.23 -14.03 -12.98
C TYR A 7 -3.11 -13.07 -13.81
N PRO A 8 -4.44 -13.29 -13.95
CA PRO A 8 -5.32 -12.42 -14.74
C PRO A 8 -5.37 -10.98 -14.21
N THR A 9 -5.29 -10.83 -12.89
CA THR A 9 -5.38 -9.54 -12.21
C THR A 9 -4.13 -8.68 -12.45
N ALA A 10 -2.94 -9.30 -12.45
CA ALA A 10 -1.68 -8.60 -12.72
C ALA A 10 -1.56 -8.15 -14.19
N ALA A 11 -1.98 -8.98 -15.14
CA ALA A 11 -2.01 -8.63 -16.56
C ALA A 11 -2.99 -7.47 -16.85
N ALA A 12 -4.17 -7.47 -16.23
CA ALA A 12 -5.16 -6.39 -16.36
C ALA A 12 -4.70 -5.05 -15.75
N ILE A 13 -3.75 -5.06 -14.81
CA ILE A 13 -3.14 -3.84 -14.24
C ILE A 13 -2.00 -3.32 -15.12
N LEU A 14 -1.18 -4.23 -15.65
CA LEU A 14 -0.03 -3.89 -16.51
C LEU A 14 -0.46 -3.46 -17.92
N SER A 15 -1.64 -3.88 -18.35
CA SER A 15 -2.26 -3.50 -19.61
C SER A 15 -3.74 -3.26 -19.36
N PRO A 16 -4.11 -2.10 -18.78
CA PRO A 16 -5.50 -1.78 -18.57
C PRO A 16 -6.25 -1.82 -19.91
N PRO A 17 -7.49 -2.34 -19.94
CA PRO A 17 -8.30 -2.38 -21.14
C PRO A 17 -8.33 -1.00 -21.82
N ASN A 18 -8.18 -1.00 -23.14
CA ASN A 18 -8.32 0.25 -23.88
C ASN A 18 -9.78 0.74 -23.79
N SER A 19 -10.04 2.00 -24.16
CA SER A 19 -11.39 2.56 -24.06
C SER A 19 -12.46 1.77 -24.81
N ALA A 20 -12.15 1.20 -25.97
CA ALA A 20 -13.10 0.38 -26.73
C ALA A 20 -13.39 -0.96 -26.03
N ASP A 21 -12.35 -1.62 -25.50
CA ASP A 21 -12.50 -2.90 -24.78
C ASP A 21 -13.49 -2.76 -23.61
N THR A 22 -13.40 -1.64 -22.88
CA THR A 22 -14.24 -1.39 -21.69
C THR A 22 -15.73 -1.46 -21.95
N LEU A 23 -16.18 -1.21 -23.18
CA LEU A 23 -17.60 -1.22 -23.56
C LEU A 23 -18.19 -2.64 -23.54
N SER A 24 -17.37 -3.66 -23.81
CA SER A 24 -17.77 -5.06 -23.87
C SER A 24 -17.59 -5.83 -22.56
N MET A 25 -16.96 -5.20 -21.55
CA MET A 25 -16.56 -5.88 -20.31
C MET A 25 -17.67 -5.99 -19.27
N PHE A 26 -18.79 -5.29 -19.46
CA PHE A 26 -19.94 -5.35 -18.56
C PHE A 26 -20.98 -6.29 -19.13
N THR A 27 -21.46 -7.22 -18.31
CA THR A 27 -22.60 -8.07 -18.62
C THR A 27 -23.70 -7.74 -17.60
N PRO A 28 -24.88 -7.29 -18.05
CA PRO A 28 -26.02 -7.09 -17.17
C PRO A 28 -26.32 -8.35 -16.35
N HIS A 29 -26.64 -8.15 -15.08
CA HIS A 29 -26.85 -9.25 -14.12
C HIS A 29 -28.32 -9.69 -14.05
N ASP A 30 -29.24 -8.84 -14.51
CA ASP A 30 -30.68 -9.06 -14.55
C ASP A 30 -31.35 -8.21 -15.66
N ASP A 31 -32.66 -8.42 -15.84
CA ASP A 31 -33.48 -7.74 -16.85
C ASP A 31 -33.59 -6.23 -16.61
N ASP A 32 -33.50 -5.80 -15.35
CA ASP A 32 -33.53 -4.39 -14.95
C ASP A 32 -32.26 -3.66 -15.44
N ALA A 33 -31.08 -4.24 -15.16
CA ALA A 33 -29.81 -3.74 -15.65
C ALA A 33 -29.74 -3.75 -17.19
N GLN A 34 -30.28 -4.79 -17.83
CA GLN A 34 -30.34 -4.86 -19.30
C GLN A 34 -31.22 -3.75 -19.88
N THR A 35 -32.40 -3.51 -19.29
CA THR A 35 -33.29 -2.42 -19.73
C THR A 35 -32.62 -1.06 -19.62
N LYS A 36 -31.88 -0.81 -18.52
CA LYS A 36 -31.14 0.43 -18.29
C LYS A 36 -29.98 0.62 -19.26
N GLU A 37 -29.30 -0.48 -19.57
CA GLU A 37 -28.23 -0.54 -20.56
C GLU A 37 -28.75 -0.21 -21.96
N ASP A 38 -29.85 -0.84 -22.37
CA ASP A 38 -30.46 -0.64 -23.69
C ASP A 38 -31.02 0.77 -23.84
N PHE A 39 -31.60 1.34 -22.78
CA PHE A 39 -32.06 2.72 -22.78
C PHE A 39 -30.93 3.70 -23.09
N ILE A 40 -29.78 3.61 -22.40
CA ILE A 40 -28.66 4.51 -22.67
C ILE A 40 -28.13 4.30 -24.09
N ASN A 41 -27.98 3.06 -24.55
CA ASN A 41 -27.44 2.75 -25.87
C ASN A 41 -28.32 3.26 -27.03
N SER A 42 -29.64 3.23 -26.86
CA SER A 42 -30.61 3.66 -27.88
C SER A 42 -30.96 5.14 -27.82
N HIS A 43 -30.50 5.86 -26.79
CA HIS A 43 -30.87 7.26 -26.59
C HIS A 43 -30.27 8.20 -27.68
N PRO A 44 -31.03 9.19 -28.20
CA PRO A 44 -30.55 10.11 -29.24
C PRO A 44 -29.26 10.88 -28.88
N LEU A 45 -29.13 11.29 -27.62
CA LEU A 45 -27.88 11.90 -27.10
C LEU A 45 -26.68 10.96 -27.28
N THR A 46 -26.84 9.67 -26.98
CA THR A 46 -25.78 8.68 -27.13
C THR A 46 -25.37 8.52 -28.59
N ALA A 47 -26.34 8.47 -29.51
CA ALA A 47 -26.07 8.45 -30.95
C ALA A 47 -25.27 9.70 -31.38
N SER A 48 -25.70 10.89 -30.96
CA SER A 48 -25.00 12.15 -31.27
C SER A 48 -23.57 12.21 -30.71
N LEU A 49 -23.33 11.68 -29.51
CA LEU A 49 -21.99 11.64 -28.92
C LEU A 49 -21.06 10.67 -29.66
N ARG A 50 -21.59 9.54 -30.16
CA ARG A 50 -20.86 8.55 -30.97
C ARG A 50 -20.48 9.05 -32.36
N GLU A 51 -21.25 9.97 -32.93
CA GLU A 51 -20.94 10.60 -34.21
C GLU A 51 -19.77 11.59 -34.12
N SER A 52 -19.41 12.06 -32.92
CA SER A 52 -18.34 13.03 -32.74
C SER A 52 -16.96 12.37 -32.81
N PRO A 53 -16.12 12.66 -33.81
CA PRO A 53 -14.78 12.06 -33.93
C PRO A 53 -13.80 12.58 -32.86
N ALA A 54 -14.15 13.68 -32.18
CA ALA A 54 -13.34 14.27 -31.12
C ALA A 54 -13.49 13.55 -29.77
N LEU A 55 -14.52 12.71 -29.63
CA LEU A 55 -14.87 12.06 -28.36
C LEU A 55 -14.53 10.57 -28.40
N ILE A 56 -13.91 10.10 -27.32
CA ILE A 56 -13.71 8.67 -27.09
C ILE A 56 -14.79 8.17 -26.13
N GLU A 57 -15.60 7.23 -26.60
CA GLU A 57 -16.53 6.48 -25.75
C GLU A 57 -15.76 5.45 -24.88
N SER A 58 -16.12 5.35 -23.60
CA SER A 58 -15.55 4.36 -22.69
C SER A 58 -16.43 4.15 -21.45
N ARG A 59 -16.15 3.06 -20.71
CA ARG A 59 -16.59 2.85 -19.32
C ARG A 59 -15.39 2.94 -18.38
N PRO A 60 -15.11 4.11 -17.80
CA PRO A 60 -13.83 4.34 -17.13
C PRO A 60 -13.59 3.40 -15.94
N HIS A 61 -14.65 3.03 -15.21
CA HIS A 61 -14.55 2.11 -14.08
C HIS A 61 -14.24 0.67 -14.49
N MET A 62 -14.50 0.29 -15.73
CA MET A 62 -14.16 -1.06 -16.23
C MET A 62 -12.66 -1.23 -16.48
N LYS A 63 -11.90 -0.13 -16.58
CA LYS A 63 -10.43 -0.15 -16.54
C LYS A 63 -9.88 -0.55 -15.17
N ILE A 64 -10.70 -0.46 -14.12
CA ILE A 64 -10.32 -0.88 -12.77
C ILE A 64 -10.46 -2.41 -12.69
N PRO A 65 -9.42 -3.14 -12.26
CA PRO A 65 -9.50 -4.58 -12.07
C PRO A 65 -10.62 -4.98 -11.09
N PRO A 66 -11.33 -6.11 -11.30
CA PRO A 66 -12.43 -6.54 -10.43
C PRO A 66 -12.07 -6.60 -8.94
N SER A 67 -10.87 -7.08 -8.61
CA SER A 67 -10.37 -7.20 -7.24
C SER A 67 -10.18 -5.85 -6.53
N TRP A 68 -10.01 -4.77 -7.30
CA TRP A 68 -9.80 -3.40 -6.79
C TRP A 68 -11.07 -2.55 -6.80
N ARG A 69 -12.08 -2.89 -7.64
CA ARG A 69 -13.35 -2.14 -7.72
C ARG A 69 -14.02 -2.00 -6.36
N LYS A 70 -13.99 -3.03 -5.52
CA LYS A 70 -14.56 -2.99 -4.15
C LYS A 70 -13.94 -1.93 -3.22
N HIS A 71 -12.75 -1.42 -3.56
CA HIS A 71 -12.07 -0.36 -2.84
C HIS A 71 -12.23 1.02 -3.52
N ASN A 72 -13.02 1.09 -4.59
CA ASN A 72 -13.32 2.31 -5.31
C ASN A 72 -14.75 2.75 -5.02
N LEU A 73 -14.92 4.02 -4.64
CA LEU A 73 -16.22 4.56 -4.22
C LEU A 73 -17.25 4.50 -5.36
N THR A 74 -16.91 5.04 -6.54
CA THR A 74 -17.85 5.18 -7.67
C THR A 74 -17.78 4.07 -8.71
N GLY A 75 -16.70 3.29 -8.72
CA GLY A 75 -16.52 2.10 -9.55
C GLY A 75 -16.85 0.78 -8.86
N GLY A 76 -17.27 0.82 -7.59
CA GLY A 76 -17.63 -0.37 -6.82
C GLY A 76 -18.66 -0.10 -5.72
N THR A 77 -18.30 0.61 -4.65
CA THR A 77 -19.16 0.75 -3.45
C THR A 77 -20.56 1.29 -3.78
N LEU A 78 -20.64 2.25 -4.70
CA LEU A 78 -21.87 2.91 -5.16
C LEU A 78 -22.47 2.30 -6.44
N VAL A 79 -21.96 1.16 -6.91
CA VAL A 79 -22.42 0.48 -8.13
C VAL A 79 -23.13 -0.83 -7.77
N GLY A 80 -24.20 -1.15 -8.48
CA GLY A 80 -24.98 -2.38 -8.32
C GLY A 80 -26.50 -2.13 -8.25
N PRO A 81 -27.29 -3.19 -8.02
CA PRO A 81 -28.74 -3.10 -7.85
C PRO A 81 -29.12 -2.00 -6.85
N GLY A 82 -30.16 -1.24 -7.16
CA GLY A 82 -30.63 -0.13 -6.31
C GLY A 82 -29.72 1.11 -6.29
N LYS A 83 -28.48 1.05 -6.80
CA LYS A 83 -27.53 2.17 -6.79
C LYS A 83 -27.28 2.71 -8.20
N VAL A 84 -26.02 2.97 -8.57
CA VAL A 84 -25.64 3.11 -9.99
C VAL A 84 -25.74 1.71 -10.61
N THR A 85 -26.89 1.42 -11.21
CA THR A 85 -27.27 0.05 -11.62
C THR A 85 -26.32 -0.58 -12.63
N ILE A 86 -25.82 0.23 -13.56
CA ILE A 86 -24.88 -0.18 -14.60
C ILE A 86 -23.67 0.75 -14.59
N PRO A 87 -22.45 0.26 -14.92
CA PRO A 87 -21.27 1.12 -15.02
C PRO A 87 -21.53 2.29 -15.99
N PRO A 88 -21.26 3.54 -15.61
CA PRO A 88 -21.55 4.69 -16.47
C PRO A 88 -20.88 4.64 -17.85
N PHE A 89 -21.59 5.16 -18.85
CA PHE A 89 -21.01 5.49 -20.14
C PHE A 89 -20.38 6.88 -20.08
N SER A 90 -19.25 7.06 -20.74
CA SER A 90 -18.61 8.37 -20.85
C SER A 90 -17.99 8.63 -22.20
N TRP A 91 -17.94 9.90 -22.56
CA TRP A 91 -17.34 10.43 -23.77
C TRP A 91 -16.37 11.54 -23.37
N SER A 92 -15.10 11.34 -23.70
CA SER A 92 -14.02 12.24 -23.31
C SER A 92 -13.29 12.78 -24.54
N ALA A 93 -13.06 14.09 -24.59
CA ALA A 93 -12.16 14.65 -25.58
C ALA A 93 -10.70 14.32 -25.25
N GLN A 94 -9.92 13.88 -26.25
CA GLN A 94 -8.51 13.49 -26.04
C GLN A 94 -7.65 14.64 -25.52
N ASP A 95 -7.99 15.88 -25.90
CA ASP A 95 -7.31 17.10 -25.46
C ASP A 95 -7.76 17.57 -24.06
N GLY A 96 -8.66 16.83 -23.39
CA GLY A 96 -9.21 17.18 -22.08
C GLY A 96 -10.11 18.41 -22.09
N SER A 97 -10.59 18.85 -23.26
CA SER A 97 -11.46 20.02 -23.38
C SER A 97 -12.86 19.76 -22.82
N SER A 98 -13.37 18.54 -22.94
CA SER A 98 -14.73 18.20 -22.53
C SER A 98 -14.89 16.75 -22.08
N TYR A 99 -15.90 16.54 -21.24
CA TYR A 99 -16.31 15.24 -20.72
C TYR A 99 -17.83 15.18 -20.59
N VAL A 100 -18.43 14.08 -21.03
CA VAL A 100 -19.84 13.78 -20.84
C VAL A 100 -19.97 12.38 -20.24
N GLN A 101 -20.83 12.21 -19.24
CA GLN A 101 -21.13 10.92 -18.64
C GLN A 101 -22.64 10.74 -18.50
N ILE A 102 -23.14 9.56 -18.86
CA ILE A 102 -24.54 9.17 -18.65
C ILE A 102 -24.59 8.06 -17.59
N SER A 103 -25.49 8.17 -16.63
CA SER A 103 -25.64 7.21 -15.53
C SER A 103 -27.08 7.05 -15.10
N HIS A 104 -27.49 5.81 -14.80
CA HIS A 104 -28.72 5.55 -14.05
C HIS A 104 -28.44 5.70 -12.54
N VAL A 105 -29.41 6.22 -11.78
CA VAL A 105 -29.33 6.36 -10.32
C VAL A 105 -30.55 5.74 -9.64
N GLY A 106 -30.34 4.76 -8.75
CA GLY A 106 -31.41 4.06 -8.05
C GLY A 106 -31.69 4.58 -6.62
N THR A 107 -32.64 3.92 -5.96
CA THR A 107 -33.21 4.29 -4.65
C THR A 107 -32.26 4.13 -3.46
N ASP A 108 -31.25 3.27 -3.53
CA ASP A 108 -30.26 3.08 -2.45
C ASP A 108 -29.26 4.25 -2.36
N LEU A 109 -29.33 5.20 -3.29
CA LEU A 109 -28.56 6.45 -3.26
C LEU A 109 -29.35 7.61 -2.63
N CYS A 110 -30.57 7.35 -2.14
CA CYS A 110 -31.43 8.36 -1.56
C CYS A 110 -30.99 8.83 -0.17
N GLY A 111 -31.15 10.13 0.10
CA GLY A 111 -31.06 10.70 1.45
C GLY A 111 -32.43 10.86 2.13
N HIS A 112 -33.44 11.13 1.31
CA HIS A 112 -34.86 11.15 1.67
C HIS A 112 -35.62 10.26 0.68
N MET A 113 -36.78 9.74 1.06
CA MET A 113 -37.53 8.81 0.20
C MET A 113 -37.70 9.36 -1.23
N GLY A 114 -37.12 8.65 -2.20
CA GLY A 114 -37.19 8.98 -3.63
C GLY A 114 -36.28 10.12 -4.11
N ILE A 115 -35.48 10.75 -3.23
CA ILE A 115 -34.59 11.87 -3.58
C ILE A 115 -33.14 11.45 -3.36
N ILE A 116 -32.36 11.44 -4.43
CA ILE A 116 -30.93 11.15 -4.45
C ILE A 116 -30.20 12.11 -3.50
N HIS A 117 -29.34 11.56 -2.65
CA HIS A 117 -28.59 12.32 -1.68
C HIS A 117 -27.66 13.32 -2.38
N GLY A 118 -27.66 14.59 -1.96
CA GLY A 118 -26.82 15.64 -2.56
C GLY A 118 -25.32 15.28 -2.55
N GLY A 119 -24.86 14.60 -1.50
CA GLY A 119 -23.49 14.07 -1.42
C GLY A 119 -23.13 13.09 -2.54
N PHE A 120 -24.08 12.32 -3.08
CA PHE A 120 -23.83 11.47 -4.25
C PHE A 120 -23.59 12.33 -5.50
N LEU A 121 -24.42 13.36 -5.71
CA LEU A 121 -24.21 14.32 -6.83
C LEU A 121 -22.87 15.05 -6.70
N ALA A 122 -22.45 15.39 -5.47
CA ALA A 122 -21.14 15.95 -5.20
C ALA A 122 -20.01 14.99 -5.58
N THR A 123 -20.11 13.72 -5.19
CA THR A 123 -19.15 12.67 -5.58
C THR A 123 -19.07 12.53 -7.10
N MET A 124 -20.23 12.54 -7.78
CA MET A 124 -20.29 12.48 -9.24
C MET A 124 -19.62 13.68 -9.91
N LEU A 125 -19.91 14.90 -9.44
CA LEU A 125 -19.30 16.12 -9.94
C LEU A 125 -17.79 16.13 -9.72
N ASP A 126 -17.33 15.74 -8.53
CA ASP A 126 -15.90 15.65 -8.22
C ASP A 126 -15.18 14.70 -9.20
N GLU A 127 -15.69 13.48 -9.36
CA GLU A 127 -15.09 12.51 -10.28
C GLU A 127 -15.15 12.96 -11.76
N GLY A 128 -16.31 13.39 -12.23
CA GLY A 128 -16.51 13.75 -13.64
C GLY A 128 -15.69 14.96 -14.06
N LEU A 129 -15.62 16.00 -13.21
CA LEU A 129 -14.78 17.16 -13.48
C LEU A 129 -13.29 16.80 -13.39
N ALA A 130 -12.89 15.91 -12.46
CA ALA A 130 -11.51 15.43 -12.40
C ALA A 130 -11.12 14.72 -13.71
N ARG A 131 -11.95 13.77 -14.17
CA ARG A 131 -11.75 13.00 -15.41
C ARG A 131 -11.61 13.89 -16.63
N CYS A 132 -12.39 14.97 -16.72
CA CYS A 132 -12.27 15.96 -17.77
C CYS A 132 -10.86 16.58 -17.84
N SER A 133 -10.25 16.84 -16.68
CA SER A 133 -8.94 17.50 -16.61
C SER A 133 -7.73 16.58 -16.67
N PHE A 134 -7.90 15.26 -16.55
CA PHE A 134 -6.77 14.34 -16.54
C PHE A 134 -5.87 14.50 -17.77
N PRO A 135 -6.37 14.58 -19.03
CA PRO A 135 -5.48 14.67 -20.19
C PRO A 135 -4.59 15.93 -20.22
N VAL A 136 -4.98 16.99 -19.51
CA VAL A 136 -4.23 18.27 -19.47
C VAL A 136 -3.35 18.43 -18.24
N LEU A 137 -3.44 17.50 -17.28
CA LEU A 137 -2.68 17.53 -16.05
C LEU A 137 -1.45 16.61 -16.14
N PRO A 138 -0.32 16.99 -15.51
CA PRO A 138 0.84 16.11 -15.44
C PRO A 138 0.48 14.74 -14.85
N PHE A 139 1.03 13.69 -15.48
CA PHE A 139 0.81 12.28 -15.13
C PHE A 139 -0.64 11.78 -15.32
N ASN A 140 -1.51 12.56 -15.97
CA ASN A 140 -2.94 12.28 -16.09
C ASN A 140 -3.65 12.11 -14.74
N VAL A 141 -3.18 12.82 -13.70
CA VAL A 141 -3.73 12.76 -12.34
C VAL A 141 -3.98 14.16 -11.80
N GLY A 142 -5.17 14.35 -11.21
CA GLY A 142 -5.56 15.56 -10.51
C GLY A 142 -6.20 15.24 -9.17
N MET A 143 -5.80 15.95 -8.12
CA MET A 143 -6.46 15.90 -6.81
C MET A 143 -7.30 17.16 -6.62
N THR A 144 -8.50 17.00 -6.09
CA THR A 144 -9.43 18.10 -5.83
C THR A 144 -8.85 19.02 -4.76
N ALA A 145 -8.50 20.25 -5.14
CA ALA A 145 -8.06 21.27 -4.20
C ALA A 145 -9.20 22.19 -3.77
N LYS A 146 -10.20 22.37 -4.64
CA LYS A 146 -11.44 23.10 -4.34
C LYS A 146 -12.57 22.57 -5.22
N LEU A 147 -13.75 22.45 -4.64
CA LEU A 147 -14.99 22.11 -5.34
C LEU A 147 -16.12 22.97 -4.75
N ASP A 148 -16.70 23.83 -5.58
CA ASP A 148 -17.88 24.63 -5.24
C ASP A 148 -19.07 24.06 -6.00
N ILE A 149 -20.16 23.72 -5.30
CA ILE A 149 -21.37 23.11 -5.88
C ILE A 149 -22.58 23.96 -5.54
N ASN A 150 -23.44 24.19 -6.53
CA ASN A 150 -24.73 24.82 -6.37
C ASN A 150 -25.84 23.83 -6.79
N TYR A 151 -26.59 23.32 -5.82
CA TYR A 151 -27.77 22.51 -6.09
C TYR A 151 -28.92 23.40 -6.55
N LYS A 152 -29.56 23.02 -7.66
CA LYS A 152 -30.59 23.79 -8.36
C LYS A 152 -31.97 23.15 -8.26
N ALA A 153 -32.02 21.82 -8.30
CA ALA A 153 -33.27 21.05 -8.23
C ALA A 153 -33.01 19.68 -7.57
N PRO A 154 -34.03 19.05 -6.95
CA PRO A 154 -33.91 17.72 -6.40
C PRO A 154 -33.69 16.69 -7.51
N ALA A 155 -32.74 15.79 -7.33
CA ALA A 155 -32.55 14.62 -8.18
C ALA A 155 -33.44 13.47 -7.67
N ILE A 156 -34.42 13.04 -8.46
CA ILE A 156 -35.29 11.91 -8.16
C ILE A 156 -34.55 10.58 -8.42
N ALA A 157 -34.88 9.53 -7.68
CA ALA A 157 -34.35 8.19 -7.94
C ALA A 157 -35.01 7.53 -9.16
N ASP A 158 -34.38 6.46 -9.65
CA ASP A 158 -34.76 5.68 -10.83
C ASP A 158 -34.86 6.50 -12.12
N GLN A 159 -33.95 7.48 -12.26
CA GLN A 159 -33.81 8.29 -13.47
C GLN A 159 -32.39 8.22 -14.04
N TYR A 160 -32.23 8.77 -15.23
CA TYR A 160 -30.94 8.91 -15.89
C TYR A 160 -30.43 10.34 -15.76
N LEU A 161 -29.15 10.47 -15.45
CA LEU A 161 -28.45 11.74 -15.29
C LEU A 161 -27.36 11.88 -16.35
N VAL A 162 -27.15 13.12 -16.78
CA VAL A 162 -26.01 13.51 -17.62
C VAL A 162 -25.12 14.45 -16.83
N LEU A 163 -23.85 14.07 -16.65
CA LEU A 163 -22.81 14.97 -16.19
C LEU A 163 -22.08 15.54 -17.40
N ARG A 164 -21.90 16.85 -17.43
CA ARG A 164 -21.07 17.55 -18.42
C ARG A 164 -19.98 18.32 -17.72
N ALA A 165 -18.77 18.29 -18.26
CA ALA A 165 -17.65 19.07 -17.75
C ALA A 165 -16.81 19.65 -18.88
N LYS A 166 -16.16 20.78 -18.58
CA LYS A 166 -15.29 21.50 -19.49
C LYS A 166 -14.07 22.04 -18.73
N THR A 167 -12.89 21.79 -19.27
CA THR A 167 -11.67 22.43 -18.77
C THR A 167 -11.62 23.88 -19.25
N ILE A 168 -11.53 24.82 -18.31
CA ILE A 168 -11.58 26.27 -18.57
C ILE A 168 -10.20 26.87 -18.64
N LYS A 169 -9.30 26.40 -17.77
CA LYS A 169 -7.96 26.97 -17.65
C LYS A 169 -6.99 25.91 -17.16
N VAL A 170 -5.76 25.96 -17.67
CA VAL A 170 -4.66 25.11 -17.20
C VAL A 170 -3.42 25.98 -16.96
N GLU A 171 -2.81 25.86 -15.79
CA GLU A 171 -1.56 26.54 -15.44
C GLU A 171 -0.62 25.58 -14.72
N GLY A 172 0.36 25.05 -15.47
CA GLY A 172 1.35 24.11 -14.95
C GLY A 172 0.69 22.84 -14.41
N ARG A 173 0.60 22.70 -13.08
CA ARG A 173 0.00 21.53 -12.40
C ARG A 173 -1.46 21.76 -12.01
N LYS A 174 -2.08 22.86 -12.41
CA LYS A 174 -3.43 23.26 -11.99
C LYS A 174 -4.38 23.25 -13.17
N ALA A 175 -5.57 22.70 -12.99
CA ALA A 175 -6.66 22.76 -13.96
C ALA A 175 -7.94 23.27 -13.27
N TRP A 176 -8.59 24.25 -13.90
CA TRP A 176 -9.90 24.76 -13.50
C TRP A 176 -10.93 24.17 -14.44
N VAL A 177 -11.95 23.55 -13.86
CA VAL A 177 -12.99 22.82 -14.58
C VAL A 177 -14.33 23.32 -14.10
N GLU A 178 -15.27 23.49 -15.02
CA GLU A 178 -16.67 23.73 -14.70
C GLU A 178 -17.52 22.58 -15.25
N GLY A 179 -18.69 22.39 -14.66
CA GLY A 179 -19.61 21.38 -15.14
C GLY A 179 -20.93 21.40 -14.41
N HIS A 180 -21.80 20.48 -14.78
CA HIS A 180 -23.12 20.34 -14.18
C HIS A 180 -23.65 18.92 -14.35
N ILE A 181 -24.65 18.59 -13.54
CA ILE A 181 -25.49 17.41 -13.69
C ILE A 181 -26.89 17.88 -14.10
N GLU A 182 -27.44 17.27 -15.14
CA GLU A 182 -28.81 17.47 -15.63
C GLU A 182 -29.56 16.14 -15.77
N THR A 183 -30.88 16.18 -15.82
CA THR A 183 -31.70 15.01 -16.17
C THR A 183 -31.50 14.65 -17.63
N LEU A 184 -31.44 13.36 -17.96
CA LEU A 184 -31.54 12.90 -19.34
C LEU A 184 -33.04 12.82 -19.71
N PRO A 185 -33.52 13.58 -20.71
CA PRO A 185 -34.90 13.51 -21.17
C PRO A 185 -35.30 12.08 -21.57
N THR A 186 -36.48 11.64 -21.16
CA THR A 186 -37.03 10.31 -21.50
C THR A 186 -38.10 10.38 -22.57
N GLU A 187 -38.66 11.57 -22.81
CA GLU A 187 -39.73 11.83 -23.79
C GLU A 187 -39.27 12.85 -24.83
N GLU A 188 -39.79 12.71 -26.05
CA GLU A 188 -39.48 13.63 -27.14
C GLU A 188 -39.99 15.06 -26.82
N GLY A 189 -39.09 16.04 -26.90
CA GLY A 189 -39.40 17.45 -26.58
C GLY A 189 -39.22 17.83 -25.10
N GLN A 190 -39.00 16.87 -24.19
CA GLN A 190 -38.68 17.17 -22.80
C GLN A 190 -37.30 17.85 -22.69
N GLN A 191 -37.24 18.97 -21.96
CA GLN A 191 -35.99 19.70 -21.76
C GLN A 191 -35.21 19.13 -20.55
N PRO A 192 -33.87 19.03 -20.63
CA PRO A 192 -33.04 18.70 -19.48
C PRO A 192 -33.22 19.72 -18.35
N VAL A 193 -33.33 19.24 -17.12
CA VAL A 193 -33.35 20.08 -15.91
C VAL A 193 -31.98 20.01 -15.27
N ILE A 194 -31.32 21.16 -15.09
CA ILE A 194 -30.06 21.25 -14.35
C ILE A 194 -30.33 21.00 -12.87
N LEU A 195 -29.70 19.97 -12.31
CA LEU A 195 -29.86 19.54 -10.92
C LEU A 195 -28.78 20.15 -10.03
N ALA A 196 -27.55 20.23 -10.52
CA ALA A 196 -26.44 20.85 -9.81
C ALA A 196 -25.40 21.42 -10.78
N THR A 197 -24.80 22.55 -10.44
CA THR A 197 -23.64 23.12 -11.17
C THR A 197 -22.42 23.13 -10.27
N ALA A 198 -21.22 23.01 -10.84
CA ALA A 198 -19.98 23.01 -10.09
C ALA A 198 -18.83 23.72 -10.81
N THR A 199 -17.94 24.28 -10.00
CA THR A 199 -16.60 24.72 -10.43
C THR A 199 -15.56 24.09 -9.51
N ALA A 200 -14.48 23.60 -10.10
CA ALA A 200 -13.45 22.88 -9.37
C ALA A 200 -12.04 23.33 -9.78
N LEU A 201 -11.12 23.21 -8.83
CA LEU A 201 -9.69 23.31 -9.04
C LEU A 201 -9.05 21.96 -8.74
N TYR A 202 -8.43 21.36 -9.74
CA TYR A 202 -7.60 20.16 -9.59
C TYR A 202 -6.13 20.53 -9.63
N VAL A 203 -5.35 19.88 -8.78
CA VAL A 203 -3.90 20.05 -8.70
C VAL A 203 -3.23 18.69 -8.83
N SER A 204 -2.38 18.52 -9.84
CA SER A 204 -1.53 17.34 -9.96
C SER A 204 -0.49 17.33 -8.83
N PRO A 205 -0.38 16.27 -8.01
CA PRO A 205 0.51 16.24 -6.85
C PRO A 205 1.99 16.40 -7.26
N LYS A 206 2.79 17.15 -6.49
CA LYS A 206 4.25 17.25 -6.75
C LYS A 206 4.95 15.90 -6.61
N GLN A 207 4.46 15.08 -5.67
CA GLN A 207 4.94 13.72 -5.44
C GLN A 207 4.41 12.72 -6.47
N ALA A 208 3.53 13.11 -7.41
CA ALA A 208 3.23 12.27 -8.56
C ALA A 208 4.47 12.05 -9.44
N ALA A 209 5.46 12.95 -9.38
CA ALA A 209 6.79 12.73 -9.95
C ALA A 209 7.60 11.64 -9.22
N LEU A 210 7.35 11.41 -7.93
CA LEU A 210 7.87 10.26 -7.15
C LEU A 210 7.02 8.99 -7.39
N GLY A 211 5.81 9.16 -7.91
CA GLY A 211 5.00 8.11 -8.52
C GLY A 211 5.50 7.67 -9.91
N ASN A 212 6.52 8.36 -10.45
CA ASN A 212 7.33 7.82 -11.53
C ASN A 212 8.45 6.95 -10.94
N SER A 213 8.05 5.94 -10.19
CA SER A 213 8.66 4.64 -10.40
C SER A 213 7.65 3.87 -11.22
N ASN A 214 8.07 3.29 -12.33
CA ASN A 214 7.36 2.18 -12.99
C ASN A 214 7.26 0.95 -12.05
N ILE A 215 7.13 1.14 -10.73
CA ILE A 215 7.14 0.14 -9.68
C ILE A 215 5.81 0.32 -8.93
N THR A 216 4.78 -0.24 -9.53
CA THR A 216 3.62 -0.67 -8.77
C THR A 216 4.05 -1.87 -7.91
N TRP A 217 3.58 -1.96 -6.66
CA TRP A 217 3.66 -3.25 -5.96
C TRP A 217 2.90 -4.25 -6.82
N HIS A 218 3.63 -5.20 -7.41
CA HIS A 218 2.99 -6.26 -8.19
C HIS A 218 2.05 -7.04 -7.26
N PRO A 219 0.85 -7.41 -7.72
CA PRO A 219 0.06 -8.42 -7.02
C PRO A 219 0.96 -9.66 -6.83
N SER A 220 1.27 -9.95 -5.58
CA SER A 220 2.18 -11.02 -5.19
C SER A 220 1.41 -12.05 -4.37
N LEU A 221 1.97 -13.25 -4.27
CA LEU A 221 1.50 -14.27 -3.34
C LEU A 221 1.29 -13.64 -1.96
N SER A 222 0.09 -13.80 -1.38
CA SER A 222 -0.16 -13.28 -0.03
C SER A 222 0.84 -13.90 0.95
N ARG A 223 1.17 -13.19 2.03
CA ARG A 223 2.09 -13.76 3.04
C ARG A 223 1.47 -14.99 3.68
N HIS A 224 0.16 -15.00 3.90
CA HIS A 224 -0.57 -16.19 4.35
C HIS A 224 -0.33 -17.42 3.43
N GLU A 225 -0.53 -17.25 2.13
CA GLU A 225 -0.35 -18.32 1.14
C GLU A 225 1.12 -18.77 1.03
N ARG A 226 2.07 -17.81 1.10
CA ARG A 226 3.50 -18.12 1.19
C ARG A 226 3.84 -18.98 2.40
N ASN A 227 3.34 -18.60 3.57
CA ASN A 227 3.59 -19.32 4.81
C ASN A 227 3.03 -20.74 4.76
N GLN A 228 1.84 -20.94 4.19
CA GLN A 228 1.25 -22.27 4.00
C GLN A 228 2.10 -23.14 3.06
N LEU A 229 2.50 -22.61 1.90
CA LEU A 229 3.29 -23.35 0.91
C LEU A 229 4.70 -23.68 1.41
N ARG A 230 5.28 -22.82 2.25
CA ARG A 230 6.59 -23.03 2.89
C ARG A 230 6.51 -23.92 4.13
N GLY A 231 5.31 -24.10 4.71
CA GLY A 231 5.12 -24.78 5.99
C GLY A 231 5.79 -24.04 7.17
N GLN A 232 6.01 -22.73 7.05
CA GLN A 232 6.73 -21.91 8.03
C GLN A 232 6.26 -20.45 7.97
N ARG A 233 6.33 -19.76 9.10
CA ARG A 233 6.18 -18.29 9.19
C ARG A 233 7.55 -17.62 9.28
N GLY A 234 7.69 -16.45 8.66
CA GLY A 234 8.88 -15.62 8.81
C GLY A 234 8.66 -14.51 9.84
N PHE A 235 9.75 -14.11 10.49
CA PHE A 235 9.79 -13.08 11.53
C PHE A 235 11.24 -12.63 11.76
N THR A 236 11.42 -11.55 12.50
CA THR A 236 12.74 -11.00 12.80
C THR A 236 13.08 -11.17 14.27
N ILE A 237 14.24 -11.75 14.55
CA ILE A 237 14.90 -11.73 15.86
C ILE A 237 16.00 -10.67 15.81
N TRP A 238 15.79 -9.59 16.55
CA TRP A 238 16.66 -8.43 16.58
C TRP A 238 17.51 -8.42 17.85
N PHE A 239 18.77 -8.82 17.74
CA PHE A 239 19.70 -8.74 18.85
C PHE A 239 20.24 -7.33 19.00
N THR A 240 20.18 -6.78 20.22
CA THR A 240 20.83 -5.52 20.60
C THR A 240 21.68 -5.71 21.86
N GLY A 241 22.76 -4.94 22.00
CA GLY A 241 23.69 -5.03 23.13
C GLY A 241 25.06 -4.44 22.80
N LEU A 242 25.88 -4.22 23.83
CA LEU A 242 27.24 -3.68 23.71
C LEU A 242 28.12 -4.50 22.76
N SER A 243 29.21 -3.92 22.24
CA SER A 243 30.24 -4.71 21.54
C SER A 243 30.76 -5.83 22.47
N ALA A 244 31.14 -6.99 21.93
CA ALA A 244 31.58 -8.17 22.71
C ALA A 244 30.55 -8.77 23.72
N SER A 245 29.28 -8.35 23.69
CA SER A 245 28.20 -8.96 24.48
C SER A 245 27.83 -10.39 24.10
N GLY A 246 28.29 -10.90 22.93
CA GLY A 246 28.00 -12.26 22.49
C GLY A 246 26.83 -12.38 21.50
N LYS A 247 26.27 -11.26 21.00
CA LYS A 247 25.18 -11.26 19.99
C LYS A 247 25.44 -12.21 18.82
N SER A 248 26.56 -12.04 18.11
CA SER A 248 26.87 -12.86 16.93
C SER A 248 27.11 -14.33 17.28
N THR A 249 27.66 -14.61 18.46
CA THR A 249 27.85 -15.99 18.96
C THR A 249 26.51 -16.68 19.19
N VAL A 250 25.60 -16.04 19.93
CA VAL A 250 24.25 -16.57 20.17
C VAL A 250 23.45 -16.66 18.88
N ALA A 251 23.50 -15.64 18.02
CA ALA A 251 22.81 -15.65 16.73
C ALA A 251 23.28 -16.79 15.81
N THR A 252 24.58 -17.09 15.78
CA THR A 252 25.13 -18.21 14.99
C THR A 252 24.66 -19.56 15.53
N ALA A 253 24.70 -19.76 16.85
CA ALA A 253 24.22 -20.99 17.46
C ALA A 253 22.71 -21.17 17.29
N LEU A 254 21.94 -20.09 17.40
CA LEU A 254 20.49 -20.09 17.16
C LEU A 254 20.15 -20.39 15.70
N GLU A 255 20.88 -19.82 14.74
CA GLU A 255 20.74 -20.12 13.31
C GLU A 255 20.91 -21.62 13.05
N GLN A 256 21.99 -22.21 13.58
CA GLN A 256 22.22 -23.65 13.48
C GLN A 256 21.09 -24.46 14.12
N HIS A 257 20.63 -24.08 15.31
CA HIS A 257 19.54 -24.77 15.99
C HIS A 257 18.25 -24.75 15.15
N LEU A 258 17.83 -23.58 14.66
CA LEU A 258 16.62 -23.44 13.84
C LEU A 258 16.71 -24.27 12.55
N LEU A 259 17.87 -24.28 11.89
CA LEU A 259 18.07 -25.08 10.68
C LEU A 259 17.97 -26.59 10.95
N HIS A 260 18.47 -27.08 12.09
CA HIS A 260 18.29 -28.49 12.50
C HIS A 260 16.82 -28.83 12.80
N LEU A 261 15.99 -27.85 13.16
CA LEU A 261 14.53 -28.02 13.31
C LEU A 261 13.77 -27.97 11.96
N GLY A 262 14.49 -27.81 10.84
CA GLY A 262 13.88 -27.60 9.53
C GLY A 262 13.31 -26.19 9.32
N VAL A 263 13.61 -25.24 10.21
CA VAL A 263 13.19 -23.84 10.12
C VAL A 263 14.23 -23.06 9.33
N ALA A 264 13.84 -22.50 8.19
CA ALA A 264 14.69 -21.61 7.40
C ALA A 264 15.01 -20.35 8.21
N ALA A 265 16.29 -20.12 8.48
CA ALA A 265 16.80 -18.95 9.18
C ALA A 265 18.03 -18.38 8.45
N TYR A 266 18.24 -17.07 8.58
CA TYR A 266 19.39 -16.40 7.99
C TYR A 266 19.87 -15.24 8.87
N ARG A 267 21.17 -15.19 9.13
CA ARG A 267 21.81 -14.19 9.96
C ARG A 267 22.28 -12.97 9.16
N LEU A 268 21.94 -11.79 9.65
CA LEU A 268 22.38 -10.48 9.16
C LEU A 268 23.31 -9.87 10.20
N ASP A 269 24.58 -9.65 9.86
CA ASP A 269 25.57 -9.15 10.80
C ASP A 269 26.58 -8.18 10.16
N GLY A 270 27.54 -7.73 10.97
CA GLY A 270 28.58 -6.83 10.50
C GLY A 270 29.48 -7.44 9.43
N ASP A 271 29.62 -8.76 9.37
CA ASP A 271 30.55 -9.41 8.43
C ASP A 271 29.92 -9.55 7.04
N ASN A 272 28.62 -9.88 6.95
CA ASN A 272 27.95 -10.05 5.65
C ASN A 272 27.23 -8.78 5.14
N VAL A 273 26.86 -7.84 6.00
CA VAL A 273 26.20 -6.59 5.56
C VAL A 273 27.22 -5.47 5.32
N ARG A 274 28.20 -5.29 6.23
CA ARG A 274 29.04 -4.06 6.24
C ARG A 274 30.07 -4.00 5.12
N PHE A 275 30.53 -5.14 4.63
CA PHE A 275 31.44 -5.20 3.49
C PHE A 275 30.70 -5.36 2.14
N GLY A 276 29.39 -5.56 2.16
CA GLY A 276 28.53 -5.73 0.99
C GLY A 276 27.57 -4.54 0.81
N LEU A 277 26.34 -4.72 1.28
CA LEU A 277 25.24 -3.75 1.13
C LEU A 277 25.56 -2.38 1.74
N ASN A 278 26.27 -2.34 2.86
CA ASN A 278 26.55 -1.12 3.63
C ASN A 278 28.02 -0.69 3.55
N LYS A 279 28.76 -1.09 2.51
CA LYS A 279 30.18 -0.76 2.33
C LYS A 279 30.46 0.73 2.15
N ASP A 280 29.45 1.51 1.77
CA ASP A 280 29.49 2.96 1.61
C ASP A 280 29.37 3.72 2.94
N LEU A 281 29.02 3.05 4.04
CA LEU A 281 28.72 3.68 5.33
C LEU A 281 29.91 3.63 6.29
N GLY A 282 30.24 4.80 6.87
CA GLY A 282 31.25 4.96 7.91
C GLY A 282 30.76 4.58 9.31
N PHE A 283 31.26 5.29 10.32
CA PHE A 283 30.92 5.09 11.75
C PHE A 283 30.31 6.32 12.42
N SER A 284 30.01 7.37 11.66
CA SER A 284 29.31 8.56 12.16
C SER A 284 27.90 8.20 12.65
N GLU A 285 27.28 9.05 13.46
CA GLU A 285 25.89 8.84 13.90
C GLU A 285 24.94 8.67 12.71
N LYS A 286 25.02 9.57 11.71
CA LYS A 286 24.22 9.48 10.48
C LYS A 286 24.40 8.14 9.75
N ASP A 287 25.64 7.68 9.61
CA ASP A 287 25.94 6.40 8.95
C ASP A 287 25.42 5.21 9.76
N ARG A 288 25.41 5.29 11.09
CA ARG A 288 24.84 4.25 11.96
C ARG A 288 23.33 4.16 11.80
N ASN A 289 22.65 5.31 11.78
CA ASN A 289 21.20 5.36 11.64
C ASN A 289 20.79 4.80 10.27
N GLU A 290 21.49 5.19 9.19
CA GLU A 290 21.24 4.64 7.86
C GLU A 290 21.59 3.15 7.76
N ASN A 291 22.67 2.70 8.42
CA ASN A 291 23.03 1.29 8.49
C ASN A 291 21.90 0.48 9.12
N ILE A 292 21.37 0.91 10.28
CA ILE A 292 20.26 0.24 10.97
C ILE A 292 18.98 0.28 10.12
N ARG A 293 18.66 1.41 9.48
CA ARG A 293 17.50 1.53 8.58
C ARG A 293 17.57 0.52 7.43
N ARG A 294 18.72 0.41 6.75
CA ARG A 294 18.91 -0.57 5.66
C ARG A 294 18.78 -2.01 6.14
N ILE A 295 19.37 -2.33 7.29
CA ILE A 295 19.26 -3.66 7.89
C ILE A 295 17.82 -4.00 8.24
N ALA A 296 17.05 -3.04 8.77
CA ALA A 296 15.65 -3.24 9.11
C ALA A 296 14.80 -3.59 7.87
N GLU A 297 15.02 -2.90 6.75
CA GLU A 297 14.35 -3.21 5.47
C GLU A 297 14.73 -4.60 4.96
N VAL A 298 16.01 -4.97 5.01
CA VAL A 298 16.46 -6.31 4.59
C VAL A 298 15.88 -7.39 5.49
N ALA A 299 15.93 -7.21 6.81
CA ALA A 299 15.35 -8.15 7.77
C ALA A 299 13.85 -8.36 7.51
N LYS A 300 13.11 -7.29 7.21
CA LYS A 300 11.72 -7.35 6.80
C LYS A 300 11.53 -8.18 5.53
N LEU A 301 12.37 -8.01 4.51
CA LEU A 301 12.28 -8.82 3.28
C LEU A 301 12.50 -10.31 3.56
N PHE A 302 13.45 -10.67 4.43
CA PHE A 302 13.63 -12.05 4.88
C PHE A 302 12.41 -12.58 5.64
N ALA A 303 11.87 -11.81 6.58
CA ALA A 303 10.67 -12.17 7.33
C ALA A 303 9.45 -12.35 6.41
N ASP A 304 9.23 -11.45 5.45
CA ASP A 304 8.15 -11.53 4.47
C ASP A 304 8.31 -12.71 3.50
N SER A 305 9.54 -13.20 3.30
CA SER A 305 9.84 -14.41 2.51
C SER A 305 9.55 -15.73 3.23
N SER A 306 8.96 -15.69 4.43
CA SER A 306 8.79 -16.85 5.32
C SER A 306 10.12 -17.41 5.86
N THR A 307 11.13 -16.55 6.05
CA THR A 307 12.44 -16.91 6.65
C THR A 307 12.60 -16.20 8.00
N VAL A 308 13.26 -16.84 8.97
CA VAL A 308 13.62 -16.18 10.24
C VAL A 308 14.87 -15.31 10.05
N ALA A 309 14.73 -13.99 10.13
CA ALA A 309 15.85 -13.07 10.03
C ALA A 309 16.50 -12.87 11.41
N LEU A 310 17.80 -13.15 11.54
CA LEU A 310 18.57 -12.98 12.77
C LEU A 310 19.50 -11.78 12.64
N ALA A 311 19.06 -10.59 13.06
CA ALA A 311 19.84 -9.37 12.96
C ALA A 311 20.73 -9.17 14.21
N SER A 312 22.06 -9.24 14.06
CA SER A 312 23.00 -9.11 15.18
C SER A 312 23.86 -7.84 15.09
N PHE A 313 23.27 -6.70 15.47
CA PHE A 313 23.92 -5.39 15.45
C PHE A 313 23.94 -4.74 16.83
N ILE A 314 24.76 -3.72 17.04
CA ILE A 314 24.74 -2.99 18.32
C ILE A 314 23.39 -2.26 18.47
N SER A 315 22.96 -1.58 17.40
CA SER A 315 21.73 -0.77 17.31
C SER A 315 21.51 0.06 18.60
N PRO A 316 22.42 1.00 18.91
CA PRO A 316 22.53 1.58 20.25
C PRO A 316 21.39 2.52 20.64
N TYR A 317 20.70 3.13 19.67
CA TYR A 317 19.63 4.09 19.91
C TYR A 317 18.27 3.40 19.92
N ARG A 318 17.44 3.69 20.92
CA ARG A 318 16.07 3.15 21.02
C ARG A 318 15.22 3.58 19.84
N ALA A 319 15.36 4.83 19.39
CA ALA A 319 14.58 5.37 18.28
C ALA A 319 14.76 4.54 16.99
N ASP A 320 15.99 4.16 16.66
CA ASP A 320 16.26 3.34 15.47
C ASP A 320 15.67 1.93 15.59
N ARG A 321 15.74 1.33 16.78
CA ARG A 321 15.13 0.01 17.05
C ARG A 321 13.61 0.08 16.97
N GLN A 322 13.02 1.17 17.46
CA GLN A 322 11.58 1.41 17.34
C GLN A 322 11.15 1.57 15.88
N VAL A 323 11.89 2.33 15.08
CA VAL A 323 11.64 2.45 13.63
C VAL A 323 11.72 1.07 12.95
N ALA A 324 12.72 0.26 13.29
CA ALA A 324 12.85 -1.10 12.76
C ALA A 324 11.65 -1.99 13.16
N ARG A 325 11.20 -1.90 14.42
CA ARG A 325 10.02 -2.60 14.93
C ARG A 325 8.75 -2.16 14.19
N ASP A 326 8.51 -0.86 14.10
CA ASP A 326 7.35 -0.27 13.42
C ASP A 326 7.30 -0.65 11.95
N LEU A 327 8.46 -0.73 11.28
CA LEU A 327 8.56 -1.18 9.90
C LEU A 327 8.04 -2.61 9.69
N HIS A 328 8.23 -3.50 10.67
CA HIS A 328 7.78 -4.89 10.63
C HIS A 328 6.31 -5.00 11.05
N THR A 329 5.91 -4.36 12.15
CA THR A 329 4.53 -4.43 12.67
C THR A 329 3.54 -3.75 11.72
N ASN A 330 3.94 -2.64 11.08
CA ASN A 330 3.13 -1.95 10.07
C ASN A 330 3.27 -2.57 8.67
N ALA A 331 4.06 -3.63 8.48
CA ALA A 331 4.15 -4.35 7.22
C ALA A 331 2.88 -5.19 6.98
N SER A 332 1.76 -4.52 6.69
CA SER A 332 0.51 -5.15 6.26
C SER A 332 0.24 -4.79 4.80
N PRO A 333 0.72 -5.61 3.84
CA PRO A 333 0.03 -5.73 2.56
C PRO A 333 -1.44 -6.08 2.83
N ALA A 334 -2.34 -5.61 1.95
CA ALA A 334 -3.78 -5.73 2.17
C ALA A 334 -4.21 -7.16 2.55
N GLY A 335 -4.63 -7.34 3.81
CA GLY A 335 -5.19 -8.59 4.32
C GLY A 335 -4.25 -9.49 5.15
N ASP A 336 -3.00 -9.10 5.43
CA ASP A 336 -2.08 -9.87 6.27
C ASP A 336 -1.72 -9.16 7.61
N ASP A 337 -1.57 -9.93 8.70
CA ASP A 337 -1.11 -9.44 10.02
C ASP A 337 0.36 -8.98 9.99
N GLY A 338 0.72 -7.94 10.74
CA GLY A 338 2.10 -7.44 10.84
C GLY A 338 3.16 -8.52 11.11
N LEU A 339 4.38 -8.31 10.60
CA LEU A 339 5.49 -9.25 10.80
C LEU A 339 5.95 -9.22 12.26
N PRO A 340 6.07 -10.39 12.94
CA PRO A 340 6.58 -10.43 14.30
C PRO A 340 8.02 -9.91 14.38
N PHE A 341 8.27 -9.08 15.38
CA PHE A 341 9.58 -8.51 15.68
C PHE A 341 9.92 -8.81 17.14
N ILE A 342 10.98 -9.59 17.36
CA ILE A 342 11.40 -10.08 18.68
C ILE A 342 12.74 -9.42 19.01
N GLU A 343 12.72 -8.42 19.87
CA GLU A 343 13.93 -7.76 20.36
C GLU A 343 14.57 -8.57 21.48
N VAL A 344 15.81 -8.99 21.26
CA VAL A 344 16.62 -9.75 22.21
C VAL A 344 17.71 -8.84 22.77
N PHE A 345 17.57 -8.45 24.03
CA PHE A 345 18.57 -7.67 24.74
C PHE A 345 19.66 -8.58 25.30
N VAL A 346 20.87 -8.45 24.76
CA VAL A 346 22.07 -9.14 25.25
C VAL A 346 22.75 -8.25 26.29
N ASP A 347 22.25 -8.36 27.51
CA ASP A 347 22.60 -7.52 28.65
C ASP A 347 23.85 -8.07 29.35
N ILE A 348 24.96 -7.36 29.26
CA ILE A 348 26.13 -7.59 30.11
C ILE A 348 26.68 -6.27 30.62
N PRO A 349 27.33 -6.26 31.80
CA PRO A 349 28.09 -5.10 32.25
C PRO A 349 29.18 -4.69 31.25
N LEU A 350 29.45 -3.39 31.13
CA LEU A 350 30.53 -2.86 30.30
C LEU A 350 31.89 -3.48 30.68
N SER A 351 32.14 -3.70 31.98
CA SER A 351 33.38 -4.32 32.47
C SER A 351 33.60 -5.72 31.90
N GLU A 352 32.55 -6.53 31.76
CA GLU A 352 32.64 -7.85 31.14
C GLU A 352 32.87 -7.77 29.63
N ALA A 353 32.26 -6.77 28.97
CA ALA A 353 32.50 -6.53 27.55
C ALA A 353 33.96 -6.12 27.28
N GLU A 354 34.51 -5.23 28.10
CA GLU A 354 35.93 -4.79 28.05
C GLU A 354 36.89 -5.94 28.37
N LYS A 355 36.54 -6.84 29.29
CA LYS A 355 37.34 -8.03 29.61
C LYS A 355 37.42 -9.01 28.44
N ARG A 356 36.33 -9.19 27.69
CA ARG A 356 36.26 -10.12 26.55
C ARG A 356 37.06 -9.62 25.35
N ASP A 357 36.91 -8.33 25.01
CA ASP A 357 37.52 -7.58 23.89
C ASP A 357 38.27 -8.40 22.80
N PRO A 358 37.58 -9.31 22.08
CA PRO A 358 38.25 -10.27 21.19
C PRO A 358 38.90 -9.61 19.96
N LYS A 359 38.45 -8.40 19.61
CA LYS A 359 38.94 -7.60 18.48
C LYS A 359 39.83 -6.43 18.93
N GLY A 360 40.12 -6.30 20.22
CA GLY A 360 40.94 -5.21 20.77
C GLY A 360 40.32 -3.81 20.62
N LEU A 361 39.01 -3.71 20.42
CA LEU A 361 38.30 -2.47 20.11
C LEU A 361 38.09 -1.60 21.35
N TYR A 362 37.82 -2.21 22.52
CA TYR A 362 37.67 -1.47 23.77
C TYR A 362 38.99 -0.83 24.19
N LYS A 363 40.11 -1.56 24.08
CA LYS A 363 41.44 -1.00 24.35
C LYS A 363 41.74 0.22 23.48
N LYS A 364 41.48 0.13 22.17
CA LYS A 364 41.68 1.24 21.23
C LYS A 364 40.74 2.42 21.50
N ALA A 365 39.49 2.16 21.87
CA ALA A 365 38.54 3.19 22.24
C ALA A 365 38.97 3.94 23.52
N ARG A 366 39.43 3.22 24.56
CA ARG A 366 39.97 3.81 25.79
C ARG A 366 41.23 4.64 25.54
N ALA A 367 42.06 4.24 24.57
CA ALA A 367 43.23 4.99 24.13
C ALA A 367 42.90 6.22 23.24
N GLY A 368 41.63 6.42 22.87
CA GLY A 368 41.18 7.53 22.02
C GLY A 368 41.43 7.32 20.52
N GLU A 369 41.91 6.15 20.11
CA GLU A 369 42.17 5.81 18.69
C GLU A 369 40.86 5.58 17.91
N ILE A 370 39.80 5.12 18.58
CA ILE A 370 38.46 4.94 18.01
C ILE A 370 37.52 5.95 18.66
N LYS A 371 37.06 6.93 17.86
CA LYS A 371 36.06 7.91 18.27
C LYS A 371 34.65 7.31 18.24
N ASP A 372 33.76 7.90 19.02
CA ASP A 372 32.32 7.56 19.09
C ASP A 372 32.03 6.08 19.36
N PHE A 373 32.85 5.42 20.18
CA PHE A 373 32.70 4.00 20.46
C PHE A 373 31.59 3.76 21.49
N THR A 374 30.59 2.96 21.11
CA THR A 374 29.42 2.67 21.95
C THR A 374 29.83 2.08 23.31
N GLY A 375 29.34 2.68 24.39
CA GLY A 375 29.65 2.29 25.77
C GLY A 375 30.89 2.97 26.36
N ILE A 376 31.69 3.68 25.56
CA ILE A 376 32.90 4.40 26.00
C ILE A 376 32.77 5.90 25.74
N SER A 377 32.67 6.29 24.46
CA SER A 377 32.60 7.68 24.00
C SER A 377 31.31 8.00 23.22
N ALA A 378 30.44 7.01 23.02
CA ALA A 378 29.07 7.16 22.52
C ALA A 378 28.09 6.33 23.38
N PRO A 379 26.82 6.73 23.50
CA PRO A 379 25.86 6.06 24.38
C PRO A 379 25.41 4.69 23.84
N TYR A 380 24.93 3.86 24.76
CA TYR A 380 24.09 2.70 24.48
C TYR A 380 22.81 2.85 25.28
N GLU A 381 21.68 2.97 24.61
CA GLU A 381 20.37 3.08 25.25
C GLU A 381 19.78 1.68 25.38
N ALA A 382 19.86 1.09 26.57
CA ALA A 382 19.28 -0.21 26.85
C ALA A 382 17.77 -0.23 26.54
N PRO A 383 17.24 -1.32 25.97
CA PRO A 383 15.80 -1.43 25.72
C PRO A 383 15.03 -1.51 27.04
N GLU A 384 13.92 -0.79 27.11
CA GLU A 384 13.07 -0.74 28.31
C GLU A 384 12.09 -1.92 28.40
N SER A 385 11.70 -2.49 27.25
CA SER A 385 10.75 -3.60 27.18
C SER A 385 11.07 -4.54 26.01
N PRO A 386 12.26 -5.18 26.01
CA PRO A 386 12.56 -6.20 25.01
C PRO A 386 11.68 -7.44 25.24
N GLU A 387 11.36 -8.19 24.17
CA GLU A 387 10.66 -9.47 24.29
C GLU A 387 11.48 -10.50 25.06
N ILE A 388 12.82 -10.48 24.92
CA ILE A 388 13.73 -11.41 25.59
C ILE A 388 14.95 -10.65 26.11
N THR A 389 15.33 -10.90 27.36
CA THR A 389 16.63 -10.47 27.91
C THR A 389 17.49 -11.69 28.21
N ILE A 390 18.74 -11.69 27.74
CA ILE A 390 19.73 -12.74 28.00
C ILE A 390 20.98 -12.15 28.66
N ARG A 391 21.54 -12.90 29.62
CA ARG A 391 22.72 -12.54 30.40
C ARG A 391 23.88 -13.46 30.04
N THR A 392 24.61 -13.14 28.98
CA THR A 392 25.70 -14.01 28.47
C THR A 392 26.93 -14.02 29.38
N ASP A 393 26.95 -13.18 30.42
CA ASP A 393 27.91 -13.25 31.53
C ASP A 393 27.56 -14.34 32.55
N LYS A 394 26.33 -14.85 32.52
CA LYS A 394 25.81 -15.84 33.48
C LYS A 394 25.34 -17.14 32.83
N LEU A 395 24.97 -17.08 31.55
CA LEU A 395 24.45 -18.19 30.78
C LEU A 395 25.48 -18.63 29.74
N SER A 396 25.54 -19.93 29.50
CA SER A 396 26.17 -20.53 28.33
C SER A 396 25.44 -20.12 27.04
N VAL A 397 26.08 -20.36 25.90
CA VAL A 397 25.48 -20.08 24.59
C VAL A 397 24.25 -20.97 24.38
N GLU A 398 24.34 -22.23 24.78
CA GLU A 398 23.29 -23.24 24.70
C GLU A 398 22.07 -22.83 25.52
N GLU A 399 22.25 -22.39 26.76
CA GLU A 399 21.16 -21.88 27.61
C GLU A 399 20.51 -20.62 27.02
N CYS A 400 21.29 -19.75 26.39
CA CYS A 400 20.73 -18.59 25.68
C CYS A 400 19.87 -19.01 24.48
N VAL A 401 20.33 -20.00 23.70
CA VAL A 401 19.58 -20.55 22.55
C VAL A 401 18.29 -21.22 23.02
N ILE A 402 18.34 -22.04 24.07
CA ILE A 402 17.17 -22.70 24.66
C ILE A 402 16.14 -21.65 25.08
N LYS A 403 16.57 -20.63 25.84
CA LYS A 403 15.68 -19.55 26.30
C LYS A 403 14.98 -18.82 25.14
N ILE A 404 15.69 -18.59 24.03
CA ILE A 404 15.09 -17.96 22.84
C ILE A 404 14.13 -18.94 22.14
N ALA A 405 14.53 -20.19 21.94
CA ALA A 405 13.71 -21.21 21.29
C ALA A 405 12.40 -21.48 22.06
N ASP A 406 12.47 -21.53 23.39
CA ASP A 406 11.29 -21.72 24.25
C ASP A 406 10.29 -20.57 24.08
N TYR A 407 10.76 -19.32 24.10
CA TYR A 407 9.91 -18.16 23.80
C TYR A 407 9.25 -18.25 22.43
N LEU A 408 9.98 -18.69 21.39
CA LEU A 408 9.43 -18.84 20.05
C LEU A 408 8.33 -19.91 19.98
N ARG A 409 8.46 -21.01 20.74
CA ARG A 409 7.42 -22.05 20.85
C ARG A 409 6.20 -21.54 21.61
N GLU A 410 6.40 -20.86 22.74
CA GLU A 410 5.32 -20.26 23.54
C GLU A 410 4.48 -19.25 22.74
N ARG A 411 5.08 -18.61 21.73
CA ARG A 411 4.42 -17.64 20.84
C ARG A 411 3.91 -18.25 19.53
N ASP A 412 3.96 -19.57 19.36
CA ASP A 412 3.55 -20.28 18.14
C ASP A 412 4.22 -19.73 16.86
N LEU A 413 5.51 -19.41 17.00
CA LEU A 413 6.35 -18.92 15.89
C LEU A 413 7.15 -20.05 15.24
N ILE A 414 7.45 -21.11 15.99
CA ILE A 414 8.06 -22.35 15.49
C ILE A 414 7.28 -23.55 16.04
N GLY A 415 7.12 -24.60 15.24
CA GLY A 415 6.39 -25.80 15.65
C GLY A 415 7.15 -26.67 16.66
N GLU A 416 6.44 -27.58 17.31
CA GLU A 416 7.06 -28.66 18.08
C GLU A 416 7.80 -29.61 17.12
N ASN A 417 8.95 -30.15 17.58
CA ASN A 417 9.83 -31.03 16.81
C ASN A 417 9.04 -32.00 15.91
N LYS A 418 9.16 -31.86 14.58
CA LYS A 418 8.92 -32.99 13.69
C LYS A 418 10.11 -33.94 13.86
N ALA A 419 10.01 -34.82 14.83
CA ALA A 419 10.89 -35.98 14.90
C ALA A 419 10.69 -36.76 13.58
N ASN A 420 11.68 -36.70 12.70
CA ASN A 420 11.81 -37.65 11.59
C ASN A 420 12.40 -38.95 12.11
#